data_AF-A0A2K1JIT0-F1
#
_entry.id   AF-A0A2K1JIT0-F1
#
_cell.length_a   1.000
_cell.length_b   1.000
_cell.length_c   1.000
_cell.angle_alpha   90.00
_cell.angle_beta   90.00
_cell.angle_gamma   90.00
#
_symmetry.space_group_name_H-M   'P 1'
#
loop_
_entity.id
_entity.type
_entity.pdbx_description
1 polymer ?
#
loop_
_entity_poly.entity_id
_entity_poly.type
_entity_poly.pdbx_seq_one_letter_code
_entity_poly.pdbx_strand_id
1 'polypeptide(L)' 'MTIIDYKRDTKTWSSSCSLEFKRSRPSTNFWVEVEIKGSGYEKKLSLCDLQLGGLIITKIRDITPIPHNGCQLPKKCRV' A
#
# COMPACT_ATOMS: atom_id res chain seq x y z
N MET A 1 4.06 2.55 2.57
CA MET A 1 2.62 2.31 2.65
C MET A 1 1.97 3.29 3.63
N THR A 2 0.66 3.51 3.56
CA THR A 2 -0.07 4.41 4.47
C THR A 2 -1.10 3.62 5.27
N ILE A 3 -1.08 3.75 6.59
CA ILE A 3 -2.13 3.20 7.46
C ILE A 3 -3.17 4.28 7.66
N ILE A 4 -4.41 3.94 7.32
CA ILE A 4 -5.57 4.81 7.46
C ILE A 4 -6.55 4.19 8.45
N ASP A 5 -7.29 5.05 9.13
CA ASP A 5 -8.39 4.67 10.02
C ASP A 5 -9.67 4.37 9.23
N TYR A 6 -10.71 3.83 9.88
CA TYR A 6 -12.00 3.58 9.24
C TYR A 6 -12.68 4.87 8.74
N LYS A 7 -12.37 6.01 9.36
CA LYS A 7 -12.79 7.35 8.90
C LYS A 7 -11.99 7.88 7.70
N ARG A 8 -11.03 7.11 7.18
CA ARG A 8 -10.06 7.48 6.14
C ARG A 8 -9.05 8.57 6.54
N ASP A 9 -8.88 8.78 7.84
CA ASP A 9 -7.81 9.64 8.35
C ASP A 9 -6.48 8.91 8.31
N THR A 10 -5.43 9.57 7.80
CA THR A 10 -4.08 8.98 7.78
C THR A 10 -3.51 8.94 9.18
N LYS A 11 -3.21 7.74 9.69
CA LYS A 11 -2.57 7.55 11.00
C LYS A 11 -1.06 7.60 10.89
N THR A 12 -0.50 6.84 9.94
CA THR A 12 0.94 6.77 9.72
C THR A 12 1.25 6.52 8.26
N TRP A 13 2.45 6.90 7.85
CA TRP A 13 2.97 6.66 6.52
C TRP A 13 4.39 6.10 6.61
N SER A 14 4.75 5.29 5.64
CA SER A 14 6.09 4.79 5.40
C SER A 14 6.38 4.85 3.91
N SER A 15 7.63 5.09 3.55
CA SER A 15 8.11 5.03 2.17
C SER A 15 9.28 4.07 2.08
N SER A 16 9.67 3.68 0.87
CA SER A 16 10.86 2.83 0.64
C SER A 16 12.15 3.40 1.26
N CYS A 17 12.20 4.71 1.48
CA CYS A 17 13.34 5.40 2.10
C CYS A 17 13.14 5.67 3.61
N SER A 18 11.96 5.38 4.17
CA SER A 18 11.67 5.59 5.60
C SER A 18 11.88 4.28 6.35
N LEU A 19 12.81 4.28 7.30
CA LEU A 19 13.33 3.04 7.89
C LEU A 19 12.30 2.20 8.66
N GLU A 20 11.12 2.72 9.03
CA GLU A 20 10.14 1.95 9.85
C GLU A 20 8.80 2.68 10.07
N PHE A 21 7.77 1.93 10.45
CA PHE A 21 6.54 2.45 11.03
C PHE A 21 6.72 2.87 12.50
N LYS A 22 7.25 4.07 12.75
CA LYS A 22 7.27 4.59 14.12
C LYS A 22 5.84 4.76 14.65
N ARG A 23 5.58 4.21 15.85
CA ARG A 23 4.31 4.27 16.64
C ARG A 23 3.10 3.47 16.16
N SER A 24 3.19 2.66 15.11
CA SER A 24 2.01 1.92 14.63
C SER A 24 1.75 0.59 15.36
N ARG A 25 2.73 0.02 16.08
CA ARG A 25 2.62 -1.29 16.74
C ARG A 25 1.66 -1.24 17.92
N PRO A 26 0.44 -1.79 17.80
CA PRO A 26 -0.47 -1.92 18.91
C PRO A 26 -0.25 -3.27 19.61
N SER A 27 -0.73 -3.41 20.85
CA SER A 27 -0.51 -4.59 21.70
C SER A 27 -1.36 -5.82 21.33
N THR A 28 -2.24 -5.71 20.33
CA THR A 28 -3.23 -6.73 19.95
C THR A 28 -3.23 -6.97 18.44
N ASN A 29 -3.80 -8.09 17.98
CA ASN A 29 -3.92 -8.41 16.56
C ASN A 29 -5.00 -7.53 15.91
N PHE A 30 -4.68 -6.86 14.80
CA PHE A 30 -5.63 -6.03 14.05
C PHE A 30 -5.96 -6.67 12.71
N TRP A 31 -7.25 -6.67 12.39
CA TRP A 31 -7.74 -6.98 11.06
C TRP A 31 -7.64 -5.75 10.17
N VAL A 32 -7.06 -5.91 8.98
CA VAL A 32 -6.85 -4.80 8.05
C VAL A 32 -7.35 -5.16 6.65
N GLU A 33 -8.00 -4.19 6.01
CA GLU A 33 -8.26 -4.21 4.58
C GLU A 33 -7.13 -3.49 3.86
N VAL A 34 -6.55 -4.14 2.85
CA VAL A 34 -5.43 -3.61 2.09
C VAL A 34 -5.90 -3.17 0.70
N GLU A 35 -5.64 -1.92 0.37
CA GLU A 35 -5.83 -1.36 -0.96
C GLU A 35 -4.49 -1.09 -1.62
N ILE A 36 -4.30 -1.62 -2.83
CA ILE A 36 -3.04 -1.54 -3.57
C ILE A 36 -3.23 -0.64 -4.78
N LYS A 37 -2.35 0.36 -4.94
CA LYS A 37 -2.30 1.26 -6.09
C LYS A 37 -0.99 1.09 -6.85
N GLY A 38 -1.08 1.05 -8.18
CA GLY A 38 0.08 1.04 -9.10
C GLY A 38 0.58 -0.36 -9.41
N SER A 39 1.32 -0.53 -10.52
CA SER A 39 1.91 -1.82 -10.92
C SER A 39 3.39 -1.88 -10.54
N GLY A 40 3.84 -2.95 -9.84
CA GLY A 40 5.24 -3.11 -9.47
C GLY A 40 5.51 -4.34 -8.60
N TYR A 41 6.79 -4.68 -8.44
CA TYR A 41 7.27 -5.82 -7.64
C TYR A 41 6.93 -5.69 -6.14
N GLU A 42 6.90 -4.44 -5.67
CA GLU A 42 6.62 -4.03 -4.29
C GLU A 42 5.29 -4.60 -3.74
N LYS A 43 4.31 -4.95 -4.59
CA LYS A 43 3.00 -5.49 -4.15
C LYS A 43 3.14 -6.75 -3.30
N LYS A 44 3.94 -7.71 -3.77
CA LYS A 44 4.08 -9.01 -3.09
C LYS A 44 4.93 -8.88 -1.83
N LEU A 45 6.01 -8.10 -1.91
CA LEU A 45 6.89 -7.84 -0.77
C LEU A 45 6.13 -7.16 0.37
N SER A 46 5.44 -6.06 0.09
CA SER A 46 4.71 -5.31 1.11
C SER A 46 3.61 -6.15 1.79
N LEU A 47 2.88 -6.99 1.05
CA LEU A 47 1.91 -7.91 1.65
C LEU A 47 2.58 -8.93 2.58
N CYS A 48 3.73 -9.46 2.18
CA CYS A 48 4.50 -10.40 2.99
C CYS A 48 5.01 -9.72 4.29
N ASP A 49 5.56 -8.51 4.18
CA ASP A 49 6.06 -7.74 5.32
C ASP A 49 4.94 -7.37 6.30
N LEU A 50 3.74 -7.06 5.80
CA LEU A 50 2.56 -6.79 6.63
C LEU A 50 2.11 -8.03 7.42
N GLN A 51 2.14 -9.21 6.79
CA GLN A 51 1.83 -10.47 7.46
C GLN A 51 2.87 -10.82 8.52
N LEU A 52 4.17 -10.65 8.20
CA LEU A 52 5.27 -10.82 9.16
C LEU A 52 5.20 -9.79 10.31
N GLY A 53 4.65 -8.60 10.03
CA GLY A 53 4.39 -7.55 11.01
C GLY A 53 3.25 -7.85 11.99
N GLY A 54 2.59 -9.01 11.89
CA GLY A 54 1.54 -9.44 12.81
C GLY A 54 0.14 -8.89 12.50
N LEU A 55 -0.08 -8.35 11.30
CA LEU A 55 -1.38 -7.87 10.85
C LEU A 55 -2.15 -8.99 10.14
N ILE A 56 -3.44 -9.13 10.46
CA ILE A 56 -4.32 -10.10 9.83
C ILE A 56 -5.01 -9.45 8.64
N ILE A 57 -4.60 -9.81 7.43
CA ILE A 57 -5.17 -9.29 6.19
C ILE A 57 -6.49 -10.02 5.90
N THR A 58 -7.61 -9.30 5.88
CA THR A 58 -8.94 -9.88 5.61
C THR A 58 -9.34 -9.76 4.14
N LYS A 59 -8.94 -8.67 3.49
CA LYS A 59 -9.28 -8.40 2.09
C LYS A 59 -8.16 -7.64 1.40
N ILE A 60 -7.92 -7.99 0.14
CA ILE A 60 -6.98 -7.31 -0.75
C ILE A 60 -7.77 -6.77 -1.94
N ARG A 61 -7.64 -5.47 -2.20
CA ARG A 61 -8.25 -4.79 -3.37
C ARG A 61 -7.16 -4.16 -4.22
N ASP A 62 -7.13 -4.48 -5.51
CA ASP A 62 -6.30 -3.74 -6.47
C ASP A 62 -7.13 -2.59 -7.03
N ILE A 63 -6.69 -1.37 -6.74
CA ILE A 63 -7.32 -0.12 -7.18
C ILE A 63 -6.39 0.65 -8.12
N THR A 64 -5.55 -0.07 -8.86
CA THR A 64 -4.72 0.51 -9.93
C THR A 64 -5.63 1.14 -11.00
N PRO A 65 -5.55 2.46 -11.24
CA PRO A 65 -6.44 3.11 -12.19
C PRO A 65 -6.10 2.69 -13.62
N ILE A 66 -7.09 2.23 -14.37
CA ILE A 66 -6.98 1.95 -15.80
C ILE A 66 -7.64 3.12 -16.54
N PRO A 67 -6.90 3.91 -17.33
CA PRO A 67 -7.47 5.03 -18.05
C PRO A 67 -8.31 4.52 -19.24
N HIS A 68 -9.58 4.91 -19.29
CA HIS A 68 -10.44 4.70 -20.45
C HIS A 68 -10.12 5.76 -21.53
N ASN A 69 -9.00 5.59 -22.24
CA ASN A 69 -8.51 6.51 -23.29
C ASN A 69 -8.28 7.97 -22.84
N GLY A 70 -7.75 8.16 -21.63
CA GLY A 70 -7.46 9.49 -21.05
C GLY A 70 -6.27 10.23 -21.69
N CYS A 71 -5.39 10.82 -20.87
CA CYS A 71 -4.23 11.56 -21.38
C CYS A 71 -3.30 10.68 -22.23
N GLN A 72 -2.79 11.24 -23.33
CA GLN A 72 -1.80 10.56 -24.17
C GLN A 72 -0.53 10.27 -23.34
N LEU A 73 -0.09 9.01 -23.35
CA LEU A 73 1.13 8.62 -22.67
C LEU A 73 2.33 9.39 -23.25
N PRO A 74 3.29 9.81 -22.40
CA PRO A 74 4.49 10.47 -22.88
C PRO A 74 5.19 9.56 -23.89
N LYS A 75 5.80 10.18 -24.91
CA LYS A 75 6.54 9.46 -25.94
C LYS A 75 7.51 8.50 -25.27
N LYS A 76 7.49 7.23 -25.68
CA LYS A 76 8.39 6.22 -25.16
C LYS A 76 9.83 6.73 -25.22
N CYS A 77 10.52 6.67 -24.09
CA CYS A 77 11.94 7.01 -24.03
C CYS A 77 12.68 6.14 -25.05
N ARG A 78 13.61 6.76 -25.79
CA ARG A 78 14.56 6.03 -26.61
C ARG A 78 15.71 5.65 -25.68
N VAL A 79 15.79 4.36 -25.37
CA VAL A 79 16.96 3.71 -24.77
C VAL A 79 17.46 2.74 -25.82
#